data_AF-A0A258E4Q3-F1
#
_entry.id   AF-A0A258E4Q3-F1
#
_cell.length_a   1.000
_cell.length_b   1.000
_cell.length_c   1.000
_cell.angle_alpha   90.00
_cell.angle_beta   90.00
_cell.angle_gamma   90.00
#
_symmetry.space_group_name_H-M   'P 1'
#
loop_
_entity.id
_entity.type
_entity.pdbx_description
1 polymer ?
#
loop_
_entity_poly.entity_id
_entity_poly.type
_entity_poly.pdbx_seq_one_letter_code
_entity_poly.pdbx_strand_id
1 'polypeptide(L)'
;MTRTALAGLTLVAIVAAGAGGYWVGQHGVVLPGSSIPPPASMNAAGQTLTVASGPIIYYRDPDGRPAYSLDPRKTDDGRDFLPVRASEDVSFEDRPPVPALSAADATPKKILYYRNPMGLPDTSLVPKKDSMGMDYIPVHEGEDEDGSIVKIALGKLQRTGVRSETASERAILRRVRVPGTVQPDERSVSVVAVPADSFVGIVEKVTTGDKVRKGQPLLELRSADIATAAVQLLITPGYEGSHRRLANLGVPEEVIAEIERTRKVPP
;
A
#
# COMPACT_ATOMS: atom_id res chain seq x y z
N MET A 1 -16.62 -1.84 50.61
CA MET A 1 -16.33 -2.37 49.26
C MET A 1 -15.07 -3.22 49.36
N THR A 2 -15.19 -4.53 49.16
CA THR A 2 -14.14 -5.51 49.46
C THR A 2 -13.06 -5.50 48.38
N ARG A 3 -11.80 -5.63 48.79
CA ARG A 3 -10.60 -5.56 47.92
C ARG A 3 -10.61 -6.59 46.77
N THR A 4 -11.39 -7.65 46.88
CA THR A 4 -11.59 -8.67 45.84
C THR A 4 -12.48 -8.19 44.69
N ALA A 5 -13.45 -7.30 44.95
CA ALA A 5 -14.28 -6.70 43.91
C ALA A 5 -13.51 -5.69 43.06
N LEU A 6 -12.52 -5.00 43.65
CA LEU A 6 -11.66 -4.07 42.94
C LEU A 6 -10.65 -4.80 42.03
N ALA A 7 -10.13 -5.95 42.47
CA ALA A 7 -9.20 -6.77 41.69
C ALA A 7 -9.90 -7.52 40.52
N GLY A 8 -11.17 -7.90 40.69
CA GLY A 8 -11.97 -8.47 39.60
C GLY A 8 -12.26 -7.44 38.50
N LEU A 9 -12.54 -6.19 38.87
CA LEU A 9 -12.81 -5.11 37.92
C LEU A 9 -11.58 -4.70 37.11
N THR A 10 -10.37 -4.74 37.69
CA THR A 10 -9.14 -4.42 36.95
C THR A 10 -8.76 -5.52 35.97
N LEU A 11 -9.01 -6.80 36.31
CA LEU A 11 -8.72 -7.92 35.39
C LEU A 11 -9.67 -7.91 34.17
N VAL A 12 -10.96 -7.61 34.39
CA VAL A 12 -11.95 -7.49 33.30
C VAL A 12 -11.61 -6.31 32.38
N ALA A 13 -11.12 -5.19 32.91
CA ALA A 13 -10.71 -4.03 32.12
C ALA A 13 -9.50 -4.33 31.21
N ILE A 14 -8.53 -5.12 31.69
CA ILE A 14 -7.32 -5.46 30.91
C ILE A 14 -7.62 -6.48 29.81
N VAL A 15 -8.49 -7.46 30.07
CA VAL A 15 -8.91 -8.45 29.06
C VAL A 15 -9.80 -7.81 27.99
N ALA A 16 -10.68 -6.88 28.37
CA ALA A 16 -11.49 -6.12 27.41
C ALA A 16 -10.63 -5.21 26.52
N ALA A 17 -9.57 -4.60 27.05
CA ALA A 17 -8.65 -3.78 26.27
C ALA A 17 -7.79 -4.61 25.29
N GLY A 18 -7.35 -5.81 25.69
CA GLY A 18 -6.54 -6.70 24.86
C GLY A 18 -7.32 -7.34 23.70
N ALA A 19 -8.54 -7.81 23.96
CA ALA A 19 -9.38 -8.42 22.92
C ALA A 19 -9.95 -7.38 21.94
N GLY A 20 -10.31 -6.19 22.44
CA GLY A 20 -10.76 -5.08 21.60
C GLY A 20 -9.67 -4.56 20.66
N GLY A 21 -8.43 -4.44 21.12
CA GLY A 21 -7.30 -4.00 20.30
C GLY A 21 -6.92 -4.99 19.19
N TYR A 22 -6.99 -6.29 19.48
CA TYR A 22 -6.67 -7.34 18.50
C TYR A 22 -7.72 -7.45 17.39
N TRP A 23 -9.01 -7.27 17.72
CA TRP A 23 -10.09 -7.31 16.74
C TRP A 23 -10.09 -6.08 15.81
N VAL A 24 -9.81 -4.89 16.35
CA VAL A 24 -9.70 -3.63 15.59
C VAL A 24 -8.50 -3.64 14.63
N GLY A 25 -7.40 -4.31 15.00
CA GLY A 25 -6.22 -4.45 14.14
C GLY A 25 -6.39 -5.37 12.93
N GLN A 26 -7.32 -6.35 12.98
CA GLN A 26 -7.54 -7.30 11.88
C GLN A 26 -8.67 -6.90 10.93
N HIS A 27 -9.63 -6.08 11.37
CA HIS A 27 -10.88 -5.83 10.63
C HIS A 27 -11.05 -4.42 10.05
N GLY A 28 -10.01 -3.57 10.10
CA GLY A 28 -9.97 -2.31 9.33
C GLY A 28 -11.25 -1.48 9.44
N VAL A 29 -11.74 -1.24 10.65
CA VAL A 29 -12.96 -0.48 10.88
C VAL A 29 -12.64 1.01 10.74
N VAL A 30 -13.10 1.62 9.65
CA VAL A 30 -13.07 3.07 9.44
C VAL A 30 -14.19 3.68 10.30
N LEU A 31 -13.81 4.30 11.42
CA LEU A 31 -14.71 5.13 12.23
C LEU A 31 -15.14 6.36 11.41
N PRO A 32 -16.44 6.63 11.23
CA PRO A 32 -16.90 7.82 10.54
C PRO A 32 -16.77 9.01 11.49
N GLY A 33 -15.99 10.01 11.08
CA GLY A 33 -15.97 11.32 11.74
C GLY A 33 -14.82 11.55 12.71
N SER A 34 -13.62 11.79 12.17
CA SER A 34 -12.62 12.79 12.57
C SER A 34 -11.25 12.40 11.99
N SER A 35 -11.11 12.54 10.67
CA SER A 35 -9.82 12.38 9.99
C SER A 35 -8.99 13.65 10.16
N ILE A 36 -7.98 13.59 11.03
CA ILE A 36 -6.80 14.44 10.90
C ILE A 36 -6.04 13.91 9.68
N PRO A 37 -5.86 14.71 8.61
CA PRO A 37 -5.14 14.24 7.43
C PRO A 37 -3.64 14.08 7.77
N PRO A 38 -2.94 13.07 7.23
CA PRO A 38 -1.49 13.09 7.17
C PRO A 38 -1.04 14.31 6.33
N PRO A 39 0.13 14.90 6.59
CA PRO A 39 0.62 15.97 5.73
C PRO A 39 0.79 15.43 4.31
N ALA A 40 -0.11 15.87 3.44
CA ALA A 40 0.03 15.71 2.01
C ALA A 40 1.30 16.46 1.60
N SER A 41 2.29 15.73 1.10
CA SER A 41 3.34 16.29 0.26
C SER A 41 2.68 16.75 -1.04
N MET A 42 2.06 17.93 -0.97
CA MET A 42 1.69 18.69 -2.15
C MET A 42 3.00 19.12 -2.79
N ASN A 43 3.38 18.45 -3.88
CA ASN A 43 3.99 19.14 -5.01
C ASN A 43 2.93 20.14 -5.52
N ALA A 44 2.75 21.22 -4.76
CA ALA A 44 2.36 22.46 -5.37
C ALA A 44 3.51 22.79 -6.32
N ALA A 45 3.23 22.80 -7.62
CA ALA A 45 3.91 23.73 -8.50
C ALA A 45 3.62 25.12 -7.92
N GLY A 46 4.40 25.50 -6.92
CA GLY A 46 4.62 26.89 -6.57
C GLY A 46 5.18 27.49 -7.84
N GLN A 47 4.32 28.20 -8.56
CA GLN A 47 4.79 29.42 -9.18
C GLN A 47 5.46 30.17 -8.04
N THR A 48 6.79 30.16 -8.06
CA THR A 48 7.59 31.08 -7.28
C THR A 48 7.05 32.45 -7.64
N LEU A 49 6.21 33.01 -6.77
CA LEU A 49 5.95 34.43 -6.71
C LEU A 49 7.29 35.05 -6.33
N THR A 50 8.14 35.26 -7.34
CA THR A 50 9.22 36.24 -7.25
C THR A 50 8.56 37.52 -6.77
N VAL A 51 8.92 37.98 -5.59
CA VAL A 51 8.48 39.28 -5.08
C VAL A 51 8.97 40.31 -6.10
N ALA A 52 8.05 40.79 -6.92
CA ALA A 52 8.33 41.74 -7.97
C ALA A 52 8.90 43.03 -7.34
N SER A 53 10.13 43.38 -7.68
CA SER A 53 10.88 44.47 -7.07
C SER A 53 11.36 45.42 -8.16
N GLY A 54 11.09 46.71 -8.00
CA GLY A 54 11.42 47.74 -8.98
C GLY A 54 10.22 48.63 -9.35
N PRO A 55 10.45 49.69 -10.15
CA PRO A 55 9.40 50.59 -10.60
C PRO A 55 8.37 49.86 -11.50
N ILE A 56 7.13 50.35 -11.47
CA ILE A 56 6.05 49.87 -12.35
C ILE A 56 6.33 50.44 -13.75
N ILE A 57 6.41 49.58 -14.76
CA ILE A 57 6.70 49.99 -16.15
C ILE A 57 5.37 50.25 -16.89
N TYR A 58 4.39 49.34 -16.77
CA TYR A 58 3.07 49.48 -17.38
C TYR A 58 2.03 48.60 -16.66
N TYR A 59 0.75 48.79 -16.96
CA TYR A 59 -0.38 48.02 -16.46
C TYR A 59 -0.94 47.11 -17.56
N ARG A 60 -1.28 45.86 -17.23
CA ARG A 60 -1.87 44.87 -18.15
C ARG A 60 -3.26 44.44 -17.70
N ASP A 61 -4.10 44.03 -18.65
CA ASP A 61 -5.45 43.53 -18.34
C ASP A 61 -5.37 42.26 -17.47
N PRO A 62 -6.18 42.15 -16.39
CA PRO A 62 -6.16 40.99 -15.49
C PRO A 62 -6.54 39.67 -16.18
N ASP A 63 -7.31 39.70 -17.26
CA ASP A 63 -7.77 38.50 -17.95
C ASP A 63 -6.78 38.03 -19.05
N GLY A 64 -5.59 38.65 -19.13
CA GLY A 64 -4.52 38.25 -20.07
C GLY A 64 -4.77 38.66 -21.52
N ARG A 65 -5.72 39.57 -21.76
CA ARG A 65 -5.94 40.18 -23.08
C ARG A 65 -4.74 41.08 -23.45
N PRO A 66 -4.39 41.23 -24.74
CA PRO A 66 -3.29 42.08 -25.19
C PRO A 66 -3.66 43.58 -25.14
N ALA A 67 -4.11 44.05 -23.98
CA ALA A 67 -4.41 45.44 -23.68
C ALA A 67 -3.46 45.92 -22.58
N TYR A 68 -2.71 46.99 -22.89
CA TYR A 68 -1.67 47.56 -22.03
C TYR A 68 -1.87 49.07 -21.88
N SER A 69 -1.63 49.61 -20.68
CA SER A 69 -1.76 51.04 -20.36
C SER A 69 -0.57 51.52 -19.55
N LEU A 70 -0.08 52.74 -19.81
CA LEU A 70 0.98 53.36 -19.00
C LEU A 70 0.43 53.96 -17.70
N ASP A 71 -0.82 54.44 -17.74
CA ASP A 71 -1.53 54.98 -16.58
C ASP A 71 -2.53 53.96 -16.00
N PRO A 72 -2.87 54.05 -14.69
CA PRO A 72 -3.89 53.20 -14.08
C PRO A 72 -5.23 53.31 -14.83
N ARG A 73 -5.71 52.17 -15.33
CA ARG A 73 -6.95 52.08 -16.11
C ARG A 73 -7.82 50.94 -15.59
N LYS A 74 -9.13 51.10 -15.77
CA LYS A 74 -10.13 50.05 -15.52
C LYS A 74 -10.57 49.38 -16.81
N THR A 75 -10.74 48.06 -16.77
CA THR A 75 -11.41 47.29 -17.81
C THR A 75 -12.88 47.70 -17.89
N ASP A 76 -13.57 47.45 -19.01
CA ASP A 76 -14.99 47.79 -19.20
C ASP A 76 -15.91 47.17 -18.11
N ASP A 77 -15.46 46.08 -17.48
CA ASP A 77 -16.09 45.43 -16.33
C ASP A 77 -15.82 46.14 -14.97
N GLY A 78 -15.12 47.27 -14.96
CA GLY A 78 -14.80 48.06 -13.77
C GLY A 78 -13.61 47.60 -12.92
N ARG A 79 -12.89 46.54 -13.33
CA ARG A 79 -11.71 46.00 -12.65
C ARG A 79 -10.43 46.78 -13.00
N ASP A 80 -9.56 47.02 -12.02
CA ASP A 80 -8.28 47.71 -12.25
C ASP A 80 -7.26 46.82 -12.98
N PHE A 81 -6.49 47.41 -13.89
CA PHE A 81 -5.39 46.71 -14.55
C PHE A 81 -4.26 46.38 -13.55
N LEU A 82 -3.58 45.25 -13.78
CA LEU A 82 -2.49 44.78 -12.92
C LEU A 82 -1.16 45.47 -13.27
N PRO A 83 -0.43 46.05 -12.29
CA PRO A 83 0.87 46.67 -12.53
C PRO A 83 1.95 45.61 -12.78
N VAL A 84 2.70 45.74 -13.86
CA VAL A 84 3.88 44.93 -14.18
C VAL A 84 5.15 45.71 -13.79
N ARG A 85 5.99 45.12 -12.94
CA ARG A 85 7.24 45.73 -12.48
C ARG A 85 8.43 45.28 -13.31
N ALA A 86 9.50 46.08 -13.29
CA ALA A 86 10.72 45.83 -14.08
C ALA A 86 11.32 44.42 -13.92
N SER A 87 11.22 43.80 -12.75
CA SER A 87 11.71 42.44 -12.51
C SER A 87 10.85 41.32 -13.11
N GLU A 88 9.62 41.63 -13.53
CA GLU A 88 8.69 40.66 -14.13
C GLU A 88 8.63 40.78 -15.66
N ASP A 89 9.24 41.81 -16.23
CA ASP A 89 9.29 42.03 -17.67
C ASP A 89 10.61 41.50 -18.27
N VAL A 90 10.58 41.23 -19.57
CA VAL A 90 11.72 40.67 -20.30
C VAL A 90 12.74 41.79 -20.51
N SER A 91 13.79 41.83 -19.70
CA SER A 91 14.87 42.82 -19.84
C SER A 91 15.82 42.43 -20.99
N PHE A 92 16.04 43.34 -21.94
CA PHE A 92 16.92 43.16 -23.10
C PHE A 92 18.28 43.87 -22.94
N GLU A 93 18.67 44.21 -21.70
CA GLU A 93 19.93 44.90 -21.41
C GLU A 93 21.03 43.87 -21.09
N ASP A 94 22.11 43.89 -21.90
CA ASP A 94 23.30 43.06 -21.71
C ASP A 94 23.97 43.35 -20.35
N ARG A 95 23.98 42.34 -19.48
CA ARG A 95 24.70 42.38 -18.20
C ARG A 95 26.22 42.38 -18.46
N PRO A 96 27.00 43.35 -17.97
CA PRO A 96 28.45 43.35 -18.19
C PRO A 96 29.13 42.16 -17.48
N PRO A 97 30.15 41.53 -18.09
CA PRO A 97 30.78 40.34 -17.56
C PRO A 97 31.67 40.66 -16.35
N VAL A 98 31.53 39.84 -15.30
CA VAL A 98 32.53 39.68 -14.24
C VAL A 98 33.81 39.05 -14.83
N PRO A 99 34.99 39.45 -14.35
CA PRO A 99 36.26 39.22 -15.05
C PRO A 99 36.65 37.74 -15.16
N ALA A 100 37.31 37.45 -16.28
CA ALA A 100 37.69 36.16 -16.79
C ALA A 100 38.64 35.36 -15.88
N LEU A 101 38.36 34.06 -15.74
CA LEU A 101 39.37 33.05 -15.47
C LEU A 101 39.83 32.48 -16.83
N SER A 102 41.00 32.99 -17.21
CA SER A 102 42.00 32.53 -18.16
C SER A 102 41.66 31.47 -19.20
N ALA A 103 42.00 31.85 -20.44
CA ALA A 103 42.23 31.00 -21.58
C ALA A 103 43.03 29.74 -21.21
N ALA A 104 42.65 28.63 -21.85
CA ALA A 104 43.40 27.39 -21.84
C ALA A 104 44.82 27.63 -22.37
N ASP A 105 45.77 27.68 -21.44
CA ASP A 105 47.17 27.41 -21.73
C ASP A 105 47.24 25.97 -22.25
N ALA A 106 47.65 25.82 -23.51
CA ALA A 106 48.27 24.60 -23.99
C ALA A 106 49.57 24.40 -23.21
N THR A 107 49.43 23.89 -21.99
CA THR A 107 50.56 23.38 -21.21
C THR A 107 51.18 22.23 -22.01
N PRO A 108 52.51 22.23 -22.24
CA PRO A 108 53.16 21.07 -22.83
C PRO A 108 53.00 19.92 -21.85
N LYS A 109 52.08 18.99 -22.14
CA LYS A 109 51.89 17.77 -21.33
C LYS A 109 53.23 17.09 -21.17
N LYS A 110 53.60 16.78 -19.93
CA LYS A 110 54.86 16.13 -19.60
C LYS A 110 54.96 14.82 -20.38
N ILE A 111 55.98 14.71 -21.22
CA ILE A 111 56.27 13.48 -21.97
C ILE A 111 56.80 12.47 -20.96
N LEU A 112 56.13 11.32 -20.86
CA LEU A 112 56.46 10.29 -19.88
C LEU A 112 57.58 9.39 -20.43
N TYR A 113 57.42 8.95 -21.68
CA TYR A 113 58.40 8.19 -22.46
C TYR A 113 58.07 8.29 -23.95
N TYR A 114 59.04 7.93 -24.79
CA TYR A 114 58.89 7.80 -26.23
C TYR A 114 58.78 6.32 -26.58
N ARG A 115 57.83 5.95 -27.44
CA ARG A 115 57.63 4.56 -27.90
C ARG A 115 58.07 4.37 -29.35
N ASN A 116 58.56 3.18 -29.68
CA ASN A 116 58.94 2.85 -31.05
C ASN A 116 57.69 2.90 -31.96
N PRO A 117 57.73 3.62 -33.11
CA PRO A 117 56.61 3.70 -34.04
C PRO A 117 56.19 2.34 -34.63
N MET A 118 57.07 1.33 -34.60
CA MET A 118 56.80 -0.03 -35.07
C MET A 118 56.06 -0.91 -34.06
N GLY A 119 55.65 -0.36 -32.90
CA GLY A 119 54.91 -1.10 -31.87
C GLY A 119 55.74 -2.16 -31.12
N LEU A 120 57.06 -2.12 -31.30
CA LEU A 120 58.01 -2.92 -30.51
C LEU A 120 58.00 -2.44 -29.04
N PRO A 121 58.24 -3.32 -28.06
CA PRO A 121 58.24 -2.95 -26.63
C PRO A 121 59.45 -2.09 -26.20
N ASP A 122 60.20 -1.52 -27.15
CA ASP A 122 61.32 -0.62 -26.86
C ASP A 122 60.79 0.78 -26.55
N THR A 123 61.06 1.26 -25.33
CA THR A 123 60.68 2.58 -24.83
C THR A 123 61.91 3.36 -24.37
N SER A 124 61.92 4.66 -24.61
CA SER A 124 63.05 5.54 -24.25
C SER A 124 62.54 6.78 -23.51
N LEU A 125 63.20 7.17 -22.42
CA LEU A 125 62.89 8.39 -21.67
C LEU A 125 63.37 9.67 -22.39
N VAL A 126 64.20 9.50 -23.42
CA VAL A 126 64.82 10.58 -24.21
C VAL A 126 64.44 10.40 -25.68
N PRO A 127 64.29 11.46 -26.50
CA PRO A 127 64.10 11.33 -27.94
C PRO A 127 65.17 10.42 -28.56
N LYS A 128 64.74 9.34 -29.20
CA LYS A 128 65.59 8.34 -29.82
C LYS A 128 65.08 8.06 -31.23
N LYS A 129 65.98 7.65 -32.12
CA LYS A 129 65.65 7.14 -33.45
C LYS A 129 65.77 5.62 -33.49
N ASP A 130 64.89 4.98 -34.26
CA ASP A 130 64.97 3.54 -34.48
C ASP A 130 66.10 3.18 -35.47
N SER A 131 66.34 1.88 -35.66
CA SER A 131 67.37 1.39 -36.58
C SER A 131 67.10 1.75 -38.05
N MET A 132 65.92 2.30 -38.36
CA MET A 132 65.50 2.75 -39.69
C MET A 132 65.46 4.30 -39.80
N GLY A 133 65.86 5.02 -38.74
CA GLY A 133 65.99 6.48 -38.71
C GLY A 133 64.74 7.26 -38.34
N MET A 134 63.65 6.61 -37.91
CA MET A 134 62.40 7.27 -37.50
C MET A 134 62.42 7.68 -36.02
N ASP A 135 61.88 8.86 -35.72
CA ASP A 135 61.77 9.37 -34.35
C ASP A 135 60.73 8.59 -33.53
N TYR A 136 61.04 8.28 -32.28
CA TYR A 136 60.09 7.66 -31.38
C TYR A 136 58.94 8.63 -31.04
N ILE A 137 57.74 8.09 -30.85
CA ILE A 137 56.51 8.88 -30.65
C ILE A 137 56.40 9.23 -29.15
N PRO A 138 56.26 10.52 -28.78
CA PRO A 138 56.07 10.92 -27.39
C PRO A 138 54.71 10.45 -26.87
N VAL A 139 54.71 9.76 -25.72
CA VAL A 139 53.51 9.40 -24.98
C VAL A 139 53.38 10.35 -23.79
N HIS A 140 52.23 11.01 -23.70
CA HIS A 140 51.94 11.99 -22.66
C HIS A 140 51.19 11.38 -21.48
N GLU A 141 51.38 11.95 -20.30
CA GLU A 141 50.65 11.58 -19.08
C GLU A 141 49.12 11.68 -19.30
N GLY A 142 48.41 10.55 -19.15
CA GLY A 142 46.95 10.43 -19.31
C GLY A 142 46.43 9.80 -20.60
N GLU A 143 47.31 9.34 -21.51
CA GLU A 143 46.91 8.52 -22.68
C GLU A 143 47.01 7.00 -22.46
N ASP A 144 47.65 6.57 -21.36
CA ASP A 144 47.61 5.18 -20.89
C ASP A 144 46.36 4.98 -20.01
N GLU A 145 45.19 4.90 -20.64
CA GLU A 145 44.00 4.34 -20.01
C GLU A 145 43.75 2.95 -20.58
N ASP A 146 44.01 1.95 -19.73
CA ASP A 146 43.84 0.53 -19.98
C ASP A 146 42.53 0.19 -20.71
N GLY A 147 42.58 -0.73 -21.68
CA GLY A 147 41.49 -1.14 -22.57
C GLY A 147 40.24 -1.77 -21.92
N SER A 148 40.07 -1.62 -20.61
CA SER A 148 38.88 -2.01 -19.84
C SER A 148 37.86 -0.87 -19.69
N ILE A 149 38.21 0.37 -20.06
CA ILE A 149 37.32 1.54 -19.93
C ILE A 149 37.16 2.21 -21.29
N VAL A 150 35.93 2.18 -21.82
CA VAL A 150 35.58 2.88 -23.06
C VAL A 150 34.96 4.23 -22.74
N LYS A 151 35.66 5.31 -23.07
CA LYS A 151 35.13 6.67 -22.96
C LYS A 151 34.22 7.00 -24.13
N ILE A 152 33.00 7.44 -23.82
CA ILE A 152 32.00 7.84 -24.81
C ILE A 152 31.64 9.31 -24.60
N ALA A 153 31.55 10.07 -25.69
CA ALA A 153 31.15 11.47 -25.65
C ALA A 153 29.70 11.62 -25.16
N LEU A 154 29.47 12.58 -24.26
CA LEU A 154 28.17 12.84 -23.64
C LEU A 154 27.05 13.10 -24.66
N GLY A 155 27.36 13.81 -25.75
CA GLY A 155 26.40 14.07 -26.83
C GLY A 155 25.93 12.82 -27.56
N LYS A 156 26.77 11.77 -27.65
CA LYS A 156 26.33 10.47 -28.19
C LYS A 156 25.42 9.76 -27.18
N LEU A 157 25.82 9.73 -25.91
CA LEU A 157 25.11 9.06 -24.82
C LEU A 157 23.67 9.61 -24.62
N GLN A 158 23.53 10.94 -24.69
CA GLN A 158 22.24 11.62 -24.56
C GLN A 158 21.34 11.40 -25.79
N ARG A 159 21.89 11.44 -27.01
CA ARG A 159 21.13 11.16 -28.24
C ARG A 159 20.63 9.72 -28.30
N THR A 160 21.37 8.77 -27.72
CA THR A 160 20.99 7.35 -27.67
C THR A 160 20.04 6.99 -26.53
N GLY A 161 19.80 7.90 -25.58
CA GLY A 161 18.85 7.67 -24.47
C GLY A 161 19.27 6.56 -23.51
N VAL A 162 20.57 6.46 -23.19
CA VAL A 162 21.09 5.44 -22.28
C VAL A 162 20.45 5.59 -20.90
N ARG A 163 19.94 4.47 -20.36
CA ARG A 163 19.41 4.37 -19.00
C ARG A 163 20.29 3.44 -18.19
N SER A 164 20.60 3.84 -16.96
CA SER A 164 21.30 3.00 -15.98
C SER A 164 20.46 2.92 -14.72
N GLU A 165 20.56 1.79 -14.03
CA GLU A 165 19.96 1.55 -12.72
C GLU A 165 21.03 0.91 -11.84
N THR A 166 21.05 1.26 -10.56
CA THR A 166 22.01 0.70 -9.60
C THR A 166 21.72 -0.78 -9.37
N ALA A 167 22.76 -1.62 -9.50
CA ALA A 167 22.64 -3.04 -9.20
C ALA A 167 22.24 -3.24 -7.73
N SER A 168 21.16 -3.97 -7.50
CA SER A 168 20.69 -4.35 -6.17
C SER A 168 20.27 -5.80 -6.16
N GLU A 169 20.51 -6.49 -5.04
CA GLU A 169 19.94 -7.81 -4.84
C GLU A 169 18.44 -7.69 -4.62
N ARG A 170 17.65 -8.47 -5.38
CA ARG A 170 16.21 -8.53 -5.22
C ARG A 170 15.71 -9.94 -5.45
N ALA A 171 14.74 -10.36 -4.64
CA ALA A 171 14.00 -11.58 -4.89
C ALA A 171 13.13 -11.43 -6.15
N ILE A 172 13.38 -12.27 -7.15
CA ILE A 172 12.56 -12.31 -8.38
C ILE A 172 11.33 -13.18 -8.09
N LEU A 173 10.17 -12.54 -7.94
CA LEU A 173 8.90 -13.22 -7.70
C LEU A 173 8.12 -13.36 -9.01
N ARG A 174 7.72 -14.60 -9.35
CA ARG A 174 6.79 -14.87 -10.44
C ARG A 174 5.39 -15.05 -9.89
N ARG A 175 4.50 -14.10 -10.19
CA ARG A 175 3.06 -14.24 -9.86
C ARG A 175 2.43 -15.31 -10.75
N VAL A 176 1.82 -16.31 -10.12
CA VAL A 176 1.04 -17.36 -10.79
C VAL A 176 -0.42 -17.18 -10.40
N ARG A 177 -1.33 -17.25 -11.38
CA ARG A 177 -2.78 -17.27 -11.14
C ARG A 177 -3.26 -18.70 -11.31
N VAL A 178 -3.90 -19.25 -10.28
CA VAL A 178 -4.39 -20.63 -10.26
C VAL A 178 -5.90 -20.58 -10.05
N PRO A 179 -6.71 -21.33 -10.81
CA PRO A 179 -8.14 -21.47 -10.53
C PRO A 179 -8.35 -22.25 -9.23
N GLY A 180 -9.34 -21.84 -8.44
CA GLY A 180 -9.76 -22.54 -7.23
C GLY A 180 -11.28 -22.70 -7.21
N THR A 181 -11.76 -23.67 -6.43
CA THR A 181 -13.19 -23.87 -6.19
C THR A 181 -13.50 -23.59 -4.73
N VAL A 182 -14.71 -23.09 -4.45
CA VAL A 182 -15.22 -22.91 -3.09
C VAL A 182 -16.03 -24.15 -2.76
N GLN A 183 -15.61 -24.87 -1.72
CA GLN A 183 -16.33 -26.03 -1.20
C GLN A 183 -16.90 -25.71 0.18
N PRO A 184 -18.03 -26.34 0.56
CA PRO A 184 -18.49 -26.31 1.95
C PRO A 184 -17.41 -26.82 2.89
N ASP A 185 -17.33 -26.24 4.08
CA ASP A 185 -16.48 -26.79 5.13
C ASP A 185 -17.07 -28.11 5.62
N GLU A 186 -16.44 -29.23 5.25
CA GLU A 186 -16.87 -30.58 5.64
C GLU A 186 -16.91 -30.77 7.16
N ARG A 187 -16.13 -29.98 7.93
CA ARG A 187 -16.15 -30.01 9.40
C ARG A 187 -17.40 -29.38 9.99
N SER A 188 -18.08 -28.56 9.21
CA SER A 188 -19.29 -27.83 9.59
C SER A 188 -20.56 -28.49 9.03
N VAL A 189 -20.46 -29.68 8.45
CA VAL A 189 -21.61 -30.45 7.96
C VAL A 189 -22.26 -31.18 9.12
N SER A 190 -23.53 -30.88 9.36
CA SER A 190 -24.37 -31.56 10.35
C SER A 190 -25.54 -32.25 9.68
N VAL A 191 -25.80 -33.49 10.10
CA VAL A 191 -26.97 -34.27 9.68
C VAL A 191 -27.88 -34.41 10.89
N VAL A 192 -29.09 -33.88 10.80
CA VAL A 192 -30.10 -34.00 11.84
C VAL A 192 -30.88 -35.29 11.59
N ALA A 193 -30.71 -36.27 12.47
CA ALA A 193 -31.43 -37.55 12.43
C ALA A 193 -32.10 -37.80 13.77
N VAL A 194 -33.30 -38.35 13.73
CA VAL A 194 -34.10 -38.67 14.92
C VAL A 194 -34.05 -40.19 15.11
N PRO A 195 -33.54 -40.68 16.25
CA PRO A 195 -33.33 -42.12 16.45
C PRO A 195 -34.60 -42.89 16.84
N ALA A 196 -35.75 -42.22 16.99
CA ALA A 196 -37.01 -42.80 17.42
C ALA A 196 -38.04 -42.86 16.28
N ASP A 197 -38.86 -43.91 16.27
CA ASP A 197 -39.98 -44.03 15.34
C ASP A 197 -40.97 -42.87 15.56
N SER A 198 -41.12 -42.03 14.53
CA SER A 198 -41.81 -40.74 14.64
C SER A 198 -42.61 -40.43 13.37
N PHE A 199 -43.77 -39.80 13.57
CA PHE A 199 -44.57 -39.21 12.50
C PHE A 199 -44.27 -37.72 12.37
N VAL A 200 -44.09 -37.25 11.14
CA VAL A 200 -43.92 -35.82 10.86
C VAL A 200 -45.27 -35.13 10.99
N GLY A 201 -45.34 -34.07 11.81
CA GLY A 201 -46.51 -33.24 11.99
C GLY A 201 -46.48 -32.04 11.04
N ILE A 202 -45.82 -30.96 11.48
CA ILE A 202 -45.69 -29.71 10.74
C ILE A 202 -44.28 -29.61 10.20
N VAL A 203 -44.14 -29.18 8.95
CA VAL A 203 -42.84 -28.83 8.36
C VAL A 203 -42.79 -27.32 8.21
N GLU A 204 -41.75 -26.70 8.75
CA GLU A 204 -41.56 -25.26 8.63
C GLU A 204 -41.24 -24.88 7.18
N LYS A 205 -41.32 -23.58 6.87
CA LYS A 205 -41.02 -23.07 5.52
C LYS A 205 -39.51 -23.04 5.25
N VAL A 206 -38.91 -24.22 5.13
CA VAL A 206 -37.49 -24.44 4.82
C VAL A 206 -37.35 -25.41 3.64
N THR A 207 -36.48 -25.09 2.70
CA THR A 207 -36.16 -25.95 1.56
C THR A 207 -34.65 -26.12 1.37
N THR A 208 -34.27 -27.06 0.50
CA THR A 208 -32.86 -27.29 0.19
C THR A 208 -32.25 -26.07 -0.47
N GLY A 209 -31.11 -25.61 0.06
CA GLY A 209 -30.44 -24.39 -0.40
C GLY A 209 -30.74 -23.14 0.43
N ASP A 210 -31.74 -23.20 1.33
CA ASP A 210 -32.02 -22.10 2.24
C ASP A 210 -30.93 -21.96 3.31
N LYS A 211 -30.69 -20.71 3.73
CA LYS A 211 -29.80 -20.42 4.86
C LYS A 211 -30.56 -20.57 6.17
N VAL A 212 -30.20 -21.58 6.94
CA VAL A 212 -30.73 -21.82 8.29
C VAL A 212 -29.74 -21.37 9.37
N ARG A 213 -30.27 -20.98 10.53
CA ARG A 213 -29.46 -20.62 11.71
C ARG A 213 -29.58 -21.68 12.79
N LYS A 214 -28.60 -21.75 13.69
CA LYS A 214 -28.66 -22.65 14.86
C LYS A 214 -29.91 -22.36 15.68
N GLY A 215 -30.68 -23.41 15.99
CA GLY A 215 -31.93 -23.31 16.77
C GLY A 215 -33.16 -22.91 15.98
N GLN A 216 -33.05 -22.71 14.65
CA GLN A 216 -34.22 -22.48 13.81
C GLN A 216 -35.08 -23.76 13.74
N PRO A 217 -36.40 -23.69 13.98
CA PRO A 217 -37.27 -24.84 13.85
C PRO A 217 -37.34 -25.29 12.38
N LEU A 218 -37.24 -26.61 12.17
CA LEU A 218 -37.28 -27.22 10.83
C LEU A 218 -38.56 -28.04 10.64
N LEU A 219 -38.93 -28.83 11.64
CA LEU A 219 -40.14 -29.64 11.65
C LEU A 219 -40.57 -29.95 13.09
N GLU A 220 -41.84 -30.26 13.25
CA GLU A 220 -42.43 -30.85 14.44
C GLU A 220 -42.65 -32.34 14.19
N LEU A 221 -42.21 -33.17 15.14
CA LEU A 221 -42.31 -34.62 15.07
C LEU A 221 -43.02 -35.16 16.31
N ARG A 222 -43.82 -36.21 16.11
CA ARG A 222 -44.58 -36.87 17.16
C ARG A 222 -44.17 -38.33 17.25
N SER A 223 -43.80 -38.78 18.45
CA SER A 223 -43.43 -40.17 18.72
C SER A 223 -44.12 -40.68 19.97
N ALA A 224 -44.70 -41.88 19.87
CA ALA A 224 -45.31 -42.56 21.02
C ALA A 224 -44.25 -42.88 22.09
N ASP A 225 -43.04 -43.28 21.68
CA ASP A 225 -41.96 -43.64 22.60
C ASP A 225 -41.47 -42.43 23.38
N ILE A 226 -41.31 -41.28 22.72
CA ILE A 226 -40.94 -40.02 23.38
C ILE A 226 -42.03 -39.59 24.36
N ALA A 227 -43.31 -39.68 23.96
CA ALA A 227 -44.43 -39.30 24.82
C ALA A 227 -44.49 -40.18 26.09
N THR A 228 -44.31 -41.49 25.96
CA THR A 228 -44.30 -42.40 27.13
C THR A 228 -43.13 -42.11 28.06
N ALA A 229 -41.94 -41.85 27.52
CA ALA A 229 -40.76 -41.50 28.29
C ALA A 229 -40.90 -40.14 29.01
N ALA A 230 -41.52 -39.15 28.35
CA ALA A 230 -41.81 -37.85 28.93
C ALA A 230 -42.81 -37.95 30.09
N VAL A 231 -43.88 -38.73 29.95
CA VAL A 231 -44.82 -38.99 31.04
C VAL A 231 -44.12 -39.66 32.23
N GLN A 232 -43.25 -40.63 31.98
CA GLN A 232 -42.48 -41.30 33.04
C GLN A 232 -41.55 -40.32 33.79
N LEU A 233 -40.94 -39.36 33.09
CA LEU A 233 -40.15 -38.30 33.72
C LEU A 233 -41.01 -37.42 34.65
N LEU A 234 -42.24 -37.10 34.25
CA LEU A 234 -43.16 -36.29 35.04
C LEU A 234 -43.68 -37.02 36.29
N ILE A 235 -43.90 -38.34 36.20
CA ILE A 235 -44.37 -39.17 37.31
C ILE A 235 -43.26 -39.35 38.37
N THR A 236 -42.02 -39.57 37.92
CA THR A 236 -40.87 -39.81 38.81
C THR A 236 -39.77 -38.79 38.53
N PRO A 237 -39.94 -37.52 38.97
CA PRO A 237 -38.94 -36.49 38.77
C PRO A 237 -37.65 -36.84 39.53
N GLY A 238 -36.50 -36.63 38.89
CA GLY A 238 -35.18 -36.96 39.45
C GLY A 238 -34.74 -38.41 39.24
N TYR A 239 -35.54 -39.26 38.59
CA TYR A 239 -35.08 -40.57 38.16
C TYR A 239 -34.24 -40.46 36.89
N GLU A 240 -32.92 -40.68 37.04
CA GLU A 240 -31.95 -40.55 35.96
C GLU A 240 -32.25 -41.46 34.75
N GLY A 241 -32.93 -42.59 34.98
CA GLY A 241 -33.32 -43.51 33.91
C GLY A 241 -34.33 -42.93 32.92
N SER A 242 -35.28 -42.11 33.38
CA SER A 242 -36.24 -41.42 32.50
C SER A 242 -35.54 -40.37 31.65
N HIS A 243 -34.61 -39.62 32.27
CA HIS A 243 -33.81 -38.60 31.60
C HIS A 243 -32.91 -39.22 30.52
N ARG A 244 -32.14 -40.26 30.87
CA ARG A 244 -31.29 -40.99 29.91
C ARG A 244 -32.09 -41.64 28.79
N ARG A 245 -33.30 -42.12 29.05
CA ARG A 245 -34.17 -42.67 28.00
C ARG A 245 -34.57 -41.60 26.98
N LEU A 246 -34.96 -40.39 27.41
CA LEU A 246 -35.26 -39.27 26.50
C LEU A 246 -34.03 -38.83 25.70
N ALA A 247 -32.87 -38.75 26.35
CA ALA A 247 -31.61 -38.44 25.68
C ALA A 247 -31.25 -39.49 24.61
N ASN A 248 -31.45 -40.78 24.90
CA ASN A 248 -31.24 -41.87 23.93
C ASN A 248 -32.22 -41.82 22.74
N LEU A 249 -33.43 -41.30 22.96
CA LEU A 249 -34.42 -41.04 21.91
C LEU A 249 -34.11 -39.77 21.10
N GLY A 250 -32.98 -39.10 21.36
CA GLY A 250 -32.51 -37.94 20.61
C GLY A 250 -33.26 -36.65 20.97
N VAL A 251 -33.95 -36.59 22.10
CA VAL A 251 -34.60 -35.38 22.58
C VAL A 251 -33.52 -34.41 23.09
N PRO A 252 -33.47 -33.15 22.61
CA PRO A 252 -32.50 -32.17 23.07
C PRO A 252 -32.66 -31.87 24.57
N GLU A 253 -31.54 -31.63 25.26
CA GLU A 253 -31.50 -31.28 26.69
C GLU A 253 -32.37 -30.06 27.01
N GLU A 254 -32.45 -29.10 26.09
CA GLU A 254 -33.29 -27.91 26.25
C GLU A 254 -34.79 -28.26 26.36
N VAL A 255 -35.23 -29.28 25.61
CA VAL A 255 -36.63 -29.74 25.63
C VAL A 255 -36.91 -30.56 26.88
N ILE A 256 -35.96 -31.39 27.33
CA ILE A 256 -36.09 -32.15 28.58
C ILE A 256 -36.24 -31.20 29.77
N ALA A 257 -35.38 -30.17 29.86
CA ALA A 257 -35.46 -29.14 30.89
C ALA A 257 -36.78 -28.36 30.83
N GLU A 258 -37.33 -28.12 29.63
CA GLU A 258 -38.63 -27.48 29.47
C GLU A 258 -39.78 -28.37 29.96
N ILE A 259 -39.75 -29.68 29.70
CA ILE A 259 -40.74 -30.64 30.22
C ILE A 259 -40.75 -30.63 31.75
N GLU A 260 -39.58 -30.66 32.39
CA GLU A 260 -39.46 -30.62 33.85
C GLU A 260 -39.98 -29.30 34.43
N ARG A 261 -39.64 -28.18 33.78
CA ARG A 261 -40.06 -26.83 34.18
C ARG A 261 -41.56 -26.62 34.04
N THR A 262 -42.14 -27.04 32.92
CA THR A 262 -43.55 -26.76 32.58
C THR A 262 -44.51 -27.84 33.03
N ARG A 263 -43.98 -29.03 33.39
CA ARG A 263 -44.74 -30.25 33.67
C ARG A 263 -45.74 -30.63 32.57
N LYS A 264 -45.43 -30.29 31.32
CA LYS A 264 -46.23 -30.61 30.14
C LYS A 264 -45.40 -31.40 29.14
N VAL A 265 -46.01 -32.41 28.55
CA VAL A 265 -45.43 -33.15 27.42
C VAL A 265 -45.73 -32.37 26.15
N PRO A 266 -44.72 -31.93 25.37
CA PRO A 266 -44.91 -31.32 24.07
C PRO A 266 -45.72 -32.26 23.15
N PRO A 267 -46.60 -31.71 22.30
CA PRO A 267 -47.42 -32.49 21.38
C PRO A 267 -46.61 -33.25 20.33
#